data_AF-A0A8R1TTA5-F1
#
_entry.id   AF-A0A8R1TTA5-F1
#
_cell.length_a   1.000
_cell.length_b   1.000
_cell.length_c   1.000
_cell.angle_alpha   90.00
_cell.angle_beta   90.00
_cell.angle_gamma   90.00
#
_symmetry.space_group_name_H-M   'P 1'
#
loop_
_entity.id
_entity.type
_entity.pdbx_description
1 polymer ?
#
loop_
_entity_poly.entity_id
_entity_poly.type
_entity_poly.pdbx_seq_one_letter_code
_entity_poly.pdbx_strand_id
1 'polypeptide(L)'
;LLQGKPGPIGPPGLKGDIGLPGARGPPGDRGLPGEHGARGLPGLQGEKGEQGIPGLDAPCPTGPDGLPMPYCAWKPLDSNENGMERAAFRKKRTSNSIPNRIY
;
A
#
# COMPACT_ATOMS: atom_id res chain seq x y z
N LEU A 1 58.26 33.69 83.73
CA LEU A 1 58.07 33.60 82.27
C LEU A 1 56.67 34.11 81.95
N LEU A 2 56.52 35.35 81.47
CA LEU A 2 55.21 35.92 81.16
C LEU A 2 54.86 35.52 79.70
N GLN A 3 53.92 34.61 79.51
CA GLN A 3 53.46 34.25 78.18
C GLN A 3 52.60 35.39 77.61
N GLY A 4 52.90 35.83 76.39
CA GLY A 4 52.19 36.92 75.73
C GLY A 4 50.73 36.57 75.43
N LYS A 5 49.86 37.59 75.42
CA LYS A 5 48.44 37.43 75.06
C LYS A 5 48.31 36.95 73.61
N PRO A 6 47.31 36.11 73.29
CA PRO A 6 47.00 35.74 71.92
C PRO A 6 46.78 36.98 71.03
N GLY A 7 47.22 36.89 69.78
CA GLY A 7 47.03 37.94 68.79
C GLY A 7 45.56 38.11 68.38
N PRO A 8 45.24 39.20 67.66
CA PRO A 8 43.89 39.42 67.14
C PRO A 8 43.51 38.36 66.12
N ILE A 9 42.20 38.11 66.01
CA ILE A 9 41.63 37.25 64.97
C ILE A 9 41.85 37.92 63.60
N GLY A 10 42.29 37.13 62.62
CA GLY A 10 42.51 37.61 61.26
C GLY A 10 41.23 38.05 60.54
N PRO A 11 41.35 38.78 59.42
CA PRO A 11 40.19 39.19 58.64
C PRO A 11 39.44 37.98 58.06
N PRO A 12 38.14 38.14 57.73
CA PRO A 12 37.40 37.12 57.00
C PRO A 12 38.07 36.76 55.67
N GLY A 13 37.92 35.50 55.25
CA GLY A 13 38.40 35.04 53.95
C GLY A 13 37.67 35.72 52.78
N LEU A 14 38.28 35.66 51.59
CA LEU A 14 37.65 36.14 50.36
C LEU A 14 36.44 35.29 49.99
N LYS A 15 35.44 35.92 49.36
CA LYS A 15 34.31 35.21 48.76
C LYS A 15 34.82 34.30 47.64
N GLY A 16 34.34 33.06 47.60
CA GLY A 16 34.66 32.13 46.52
C GLY A 16 34.11 32.57 45.17
N ASP A 17 34.70 32.04 44.11
CA ASP A 17 34.29 32.31 42.74
C ASP A 17 32.91 31.74 42.41
N ILE A 18 32.25 32.33 41.41
CA ILE A 18 30.99 31.79 40.87
C ILE A 18 31.29 30.47 40.15
N GLY A 19 30.50 29.44 40.42
CA GLY A 19 30.63 28.15 39.76
C GLY A 19 30.44 28.21 38.24
N LEU A 20 30.99 27.22 37.54
CA LEU A 20 30.83 27.12 36.09
C LEU A 20 29.37 26.85 35.68
N PRO A 21 28.94 27.30 34.48
CA PRO A 21 27.64 26.92 33.93
C PRO A 21 27.47 25.40 33.87
N GLY A 22 26.23 24.95 34.06
CA GLY A 22 25.88 23.53 33.95
C GLY A 22 26.07 22.98 32.52
N ALA A 23 26.20 21.66 32.41
CA ALA A 23 26.27 20.99 31.12
C ALA A 23 24.98 21.17 30.31
N ARG A 24 25.07 21.13 28.98
CA ARG A 24 23.91 21.08 28.09
C ARG A 24 23.08 19.83 28.41
N GLY A 25 21.75 19.97 28.44
CA GLY A 25 20.84 18.83 28.57
C GLY A 25 20.94 17.84 27.41
N PRO A 26 20.43 16.61 27.59
CA PRO A 26 20.40 15.61 26.52
C PRO A 26 19.52 16.08 25.34
N PRO A 27 19.71 15.50 24.14
CA PRO A 27 18.76 15.66 23.04
C PRO A 27 17.34 15.23 23.45
N GLY A 28 16.33 15.84 22.84
CA GLY A 28 14.94 15.43 23.03
C GLY A 28 14.64 14.06 22.40
N ASP A 29 13.52 13.47 22.80
CA ASP A 29 13.04 12.20 22.26
C ASP A 29 12.65 12.30 20.78
N ARG A 30 12.67 11.16 20.07
CA ARG A 30 12.14 11.08 18.70
C ARG A 30 10.63 11.32 18.71
N GLY A 31 10.14 12.01 17.68
CA GLY A 31 8.70 12.19 17.47
C GLY A 31 7.97 10.85 17.26
N LEU A 32 6.66 10.87 17.49
CA LEU A 32 5.80 9.72 17.23
C LEU A 32 5.73 9.41 15.72
N PRO A 33 5.52 8.13 15.32
CA PRO A 33 5.21 7.78 13.93
C PRO A 33 4.00 8.56 13.42
N GLY A 34 3.98 8.87 12.12
CA GLY A 34 2.82 9.49 11.46
C GLY A 34 1.60 8.55 11.44
N GLU A 35 0.41 9.14 11.25
CA GLU A 35 -0.82 8.36 11.12
C GLU A 35 -0.83 7.52 9.83
N HIS A 36 -1.59 6.42 9.85
CA HIS A 36 -1.82 5.61 8.66
C HIS A 36 -2.55 6.41 7.59
N GLY A 37 -2.19 6.21 6.31
CA GLY A 37 -2.89 6.83 5.19
C GLY A 37 -4.37 6.40 5.10
N ALA A 38 -5.20 7.26 4.51
CA ALA A 38 -6.60 6.94 4.27
C ALA A 38 -6.76 5.73 3.32
N ARG A 39 -7.86 4.99 3.47
CA ARG A 39 -8.22 3.91 2.54
C ARG A 39 -8.41 4.48 1.13
N GLY A 40 -7.91 3.77 0.11
CA GLY A 40 -8.13 4.12 -1.29
C GLY A 40 -9.60 4.11 -1.68
N LEU A 41 -9.94 4.88 -2.72
CA LEU A 41 -11.30 4.96 -3.27
C LEU A 41 -11.72 3.59 -3.88
N PRO A 42 -13.03 3.27 -3.91
CA PRO A 42 -13.53 2.14 -4.67
C PRO A 42 -13.11 2.20 -6.15
N GLY A 43 -12.92 1.04 -6.77
CA GLY A 43 -12.67 0.96 -8.21
C GLY A 43 -13.88 1.45 -9.03
N LEU A 44 -13.63 1.83 -10.28
CA LEU A 44 -14.69 2.21 -11.22
C LEU A 44 -15.59 1.00 -11.53
N GLN A 45 -16.86 1.29 -11.87
CA GLN A 45 -17.77 0.26 -12.39
C GLN A 45 -17.20 -0.30 -13.71
N GLY A 46 -17.26 -1.62 -13.88
CA GLY A 46 -16.87 -2.25 -15.14
C GLY A 46 -17.79 -1.86 -16.29
N GLU A 47 -17.27 -1.89 -17.52
CA GLU A 47 -18.04 -1.61 -18.72
C GLU A 47 -19.17 -2.62 -18.92
N LYS A 48 -20.25 -2.17 -19.57
CA LYS A 48 -21.34 -3.06 -19.97
C LYS A 48 -20.79 -4.09 -20.97
N GLY A 49 -21.13 -5.36 -20.78
CA GLY A 49 -20.80 -6.40 -21.75
C GLY A 49 -21.40 -6.13 -23.13
N GLU A 50 -20.73 -6.63 -24.16
CA GLU A 50 -21.20 -6.54 -25.55
C GLU A 50 -22.53 -7.29 -25.73
N GLN A 51 -23.33 -6.86 -26.71
CA GLN A 51 -24.56 -7.56 -27.07
C GLN A 51 -24.20 -8.95 -27.63
N GLY A 52 -24.91 -9.99 -27.20
CA GLY A 52 -24.76 -11.33 -27.77
C GLY A 52 -25.07 -11.35 -29.27
N ILE A 53 -24.39 -12.21 -30.01
CA ILE A 53 -24.67 -12.42 -31.43
C ILE A 53 -26.09 -13.01 -31.55
N PRO A 54 -26.94 -12.50 -32.48
CA PRO A 54 -28.18 -13.18 -32.82
C PRO A 54 -27.91 -14.64 -33.18
N GLY A 55 -28.68 -15.57 -32.62
CA GLY A 55 -28.65 -16.95 -33.11
C GLY A 55 -29.17 -16.97 -34.55
N LEU A 56 -28.53 -17.69 -35.47
CA LEU A 56 -29.24 -18.10 -36.69
C LEU A 56 -30.29 -19.12 -36.26
N ASP A 57 -31.55 -18.70 -36.32
CA ASP A 57 -32.69 -19.61 -36.38
C ASP A 57 -32.88 -20.22 -37.78
N ALA A 58 -31.92 -20.01 -38.70
CA ALA A 58 -31.98 -20.43 -40.10
C ALA A 58 -30.69 -21.12 -40.56
N PRO A 59 -30.77 -22.20 -41.37
CA PRO A 59 -29.59 -22.73 -42.04
C PRO A 59 -28.93 -21.63 -42.89
N CYS A 60 -27.60 -21.66 -42.96
CA CYS A 60 -26.79 -20.69 -43.68
C CYS A 60 -27.35 -20.48 -45.11
N PRO A 61 -27.63 -19.24 -45.55
CA PRO A 61 -27.95 -19.00 -46.95
C PRO A 61 -26.85 -19.58 -47.85
N THR A 62 -27.28 -20.28 -48.88
CA THR A 62 -26.40 -20.87 -49.88
C THR A 62 -26.23 -19.87 -51.03
N GLY A 63 -25.00 -19.66 -51.49
CA GLY A 63 -24.67 -18.79 -52.61
C GLY A 63 -25.21 -19.31 -53.95
N PRO A 64 -25.08 -18.51 -55.03
CA PRO A 64 -25.52 -18.92 -56.37
C PRO A 64 -24.74 -20.14 -56.92
N ASP A 65 -23.60 -20.44 -56.31
CA ASP A 65 -22.73 -21.59 -56.56
C ASP A 65 -23.14 -22.86 -55.78
N GLY A 66 -24.13 -22.77 -54.89
CA GLY A 66 -24.48 -23.90 -54.01
C GLY A 66 -23.58 -24.02 -52.78
N LEU A 67 -22.67 -23.07 -52.53
CA LEU A 67 -21.78 -23.09 -51.36
C LEU A 67 -22.33 -22.25 -50.21
N PRO A 68 -22.14 -22.67 -48.93
CA PRO A 68 -22.53 -21.85 -47.79
C PRO A 68 -21.78 -20.52 -47.81
N MET A 69 -22.50 -19.42 -47.57
CA MET A 69 -21.92 -18.08 -47.55
C MET A 69 -20.75 -18.00 -46.55
N PRO A 70 -19.62 -17.35 -46.91
CA PRO A 70 -18.41 -17.30 -46.07
C PRO A 70 -18.65 -16.63 -44.71
N TYR A 71 -19.65 -15.75 -44.60
CA TYR A 71 -20.06 -15.09 -43.35
C TYR A 71 -21.00 -15.94 -42.49
N CYS A 72 -21.53 -17.04 -43.02
CA CYS A 72 -22.36 -18.00 -42.30
C CYS A 72 -21.55 -19.20 -41.80
N ALA A 73 -20.22 -19.16 -41.89
CA ALA A 73 -19.36 -20.03 -41.12
C ALA A 73 -19.39 -19.56 -39.66
N TRP A 74 -20.19 -20.21 -38.84
CA TRP A 74 -20.07 -20.10 -37.38
C TRP A 74 -18.65 -20.54 -37.00
N LYS A 75 -17.74 -19.58 -36.87
CA LYS A 75 -16.58 -19.78 -36.02
C LYS A 75 -17.12 -19.71 -34.59
N PRO A 76 -16.83 -20.70 -33.73
CA PRO A 76 -17.06 -20.53 -32.31
C PRO A 76 -16.41 -19.22 -31.89
N LEU A 77 -17.10 -18.44 -31.06
CA LEU A 77 -16.55 -17.26 -30.37
C LEU A 77 -15.38 -17.60 -29.42
N ASP A 78 -14.80 -18.79 -29.56
CA ASP A 78 -13.59 -19.26 -28.91
C ASP A 78 -12.36 -19.21 -29.83
N SER A 79 -12.45 -18.50 -30.97
CA SER A 79 -11.31 -18.27 -31.86
C SER A 79 -10.46 -17.11 -31.34
N ASN A 80 -9.81 -17.32 -30.19
CA ASN A 80 -8.69 -16.49 -29.78
C ASN A 80 -7.50 -16.77 -30.72
N GLU A 81 -6.91 -15.71 -31.30
CA GLU A 81 -5.60 -15.79 -31.98
C GLU A 81 -4.44 -16.16 -31.04
N ASN A 82 -4.76 -16.55 -29.80
CA ASN A 82 -3.85 -17.17 -28.83
C ASN A 82 -4.62 -18.31 -28.15
N GLY A 83 -4.48 -19.53 -28.68
CA GLY A 83 -5.17 -20.75 -28.24
C GLY A 83 -5.03 -21.05 -26.73
N MET A 84 -5.90 -20.45 -25.93
CA MET A 84 -6.09 -20.77 -24.52
C MET A 84 -7.56 -21.03 -24.24
N GLU A 85 -7.94 -22.30 -24.46
CA GLU A 85 -8.73 -23.12 -23.54
C GLU A 85 -9.39 -22.35 -22.38
N ARG A 86 -10.58 -21.79 -22.61
CA ARG A 86 -11.57 -21.60 -21.55
C ARG A 86 -12.64 -22.69 -21.63
N ALA A 87 -12.17 -23.92 -21.81
CA ALA A 87 -12.90 -25.07 -21.33
C ALA A 87 -13.11 -24.89 -19.82
N ALA A 88 -14.38 -24.69 -19.44
CA ALA A 88 -14.94 -25.19 -18.20
C ALA A 88 -13.99 -25.18 -16.98
N PHE A 89 -13.60 -24.00 -16.50
CA PHE A 89 -13.03 -23.85 -15.17
C PHE A 89 -13.88 -22.94 -14.31
N ARG A 90 -15.11 -23.39 -14.02
CA ARG A 90 -15.78 -23.03 -12.77
C ARG A 90 -15.07 -23.76 -11.62
N LYS A 91 -13.76 -23.56 -11.45
CA LYS A 91 -13.20 -23.60 -10.11
C LYS A 91 -13.54 -22.25 -9.49
N LYS A 92 -14.48 -22.26 -8.56
CA LYS A 92 -14.41 -21.35 -7.41
C LYS A 92 -13.14 -21.72 -6.64
N ARG A 93 -11.98 -21.38 -7.22
CA ARG A 93 -10.67 -21.49 -6.61
C ARG A 93 -10.62 -20.30 -5.67
N THR A 94 -10.90 -20.61 -4.41
CA THR A 94 -10.35 -19.96 -3.21
C THR A 94 -9.07 -19.20 -3.56
N SER A 95 -9.15 -17.87 -3.68
CA SER A 95 -7.99 -17.03 -3.91
C SER A 95 -7.94 -16.00 -2.79
N ASN A 96 -7.07 -16.29 -1.82
CA ASN A 96 -6.41 -15.36 -0.91
C ASN A 96 -7.35 -14.43 -0.15
N SER A 97 -7.82 -14.76 1.07
CA SER A 97 -6.97 -14.79 2.27
C SER A 97 -5.77 -13.85 2.16
N ILE A 98 -6.05 -12.54 2.21
CA ILE A 98 -5.11 -11.57 2.75
C ILE A 98 -5.62 -11.28 4.16
N PRO A 99 -5.03 -11.82 5.24
CA PRO A 99 -5.24 -11.22 6.52
C PRO A 99 -4.53 -9.86 6.49
N ASN A 100 -5.30 -8.78 6.55
CA ASN A 100 -4.76 -7.48 6.94
C ASN A 100 -4.15 -7.66 8.33
N ARG A 101 -2.84 -7.91 8.38
CA ARG A 101 -2.02 -7.76 9.58
C ARG A 101 -1.29 -6.43 9.43
N ILE A 102 -1.90 -5.38 9.97
CA ILE A 102 -1.24 -4.11 10.25
C ILE A 102 -1.10 -4.06 11.77
N TYR A 103 0.17 -4.13 12.21
CA TYR A 103 0.74 -3.96 13.55
C TYR A 103 0.08 -4.67 14.74
#